data_AF-A0A367LWM8-F1
#
_entry.id   AF-A0A367LWM8-F1
#
_cell.length_a   1.000
_cell.length_b   1.000
_cell.length_c   1.000
_cell.angle_alpha   90.00
_cell.angle_beta   90.00
_cell.angle_gamma   90.00
#
_symmetry.space_group_name_H-M   'P 1'
#
loop_
_entity.id
_entity.type
_entity.pdbx_description
1 polymer ?
#
loop_
_entity_poly.entity_id
_entity_poly.type
_entity_poly.pdbx_seq_one_letter_code
_entity_poly.pdbx_strand_id
1 'polypeptide(L)'
;VGSFPALNQSESSGFEGWLEEIGAGLQALDNPAPYAVNLIVHNTNPRLQADLRICVEHRVPIVITSLGAVREVVDAVHSYGGLVFHDVTTRRHAEKAAEAGVDGLIAVAAGAGGHAGTWGAFG
;
A
#
# COMPACT_ATOMS: atom_id res chain seq x y z
N VAL A 1 4.33 2.12 -11.54
CA VAL A 1 3.42 1.83 -10.40
C VAL A 1 3.18 3.14 -9.67
N GLY A 2 1.94 3.60 -9.64
CA GLY A 2 1.54 4.72 -8.77
C GLY A 2 1.08 4.19 -7.42
N SER A 3 1.31 4.92 -6.33
CA SER A 3 0.82 4.57 -5.00
C SER A 3 0.00 5.71 -4.41
N PHE A 4 -1.10 5.40 -3.73
CA PHE A 4 -1.84 6.38 -2.95
C PHE A 4 -2.09 5.88 -1.52
N PRO A 5 -2.05 6.76 -0.50
CA PRO A 5 -2.25 6.35 0.88
C PRO A 5 -3.75 6.25 1.21
N ALA A 6 -4.17 5.13 1.81
CA ALA A 6 -5.57 4.91 2.23
C ALA A 6 -6.05 5.95 3.27
N LEU A 7 -5.11 6.53 4.02
CA LEU A 7 -5.38 7.54 5.05
C LEU A 7 -5.58 8.97 4.53
N ASN A 8 -5.41 9.25 3.24
CA ASN A 8 -5.78 10.57 2.71
C ASN A 8 -7.31 10.80 2.72
N GLN A 9 -8.08 9.73 2.95
CA GLN A 9 -9.50 9.81 3.23
C GLN A 9 -9.76 9.74 4.73
N SER A 10 -10.72 10.52 5.21
CA SER A 10 -11.12 10.52 6.62
C SER A 10 -11.83 9.22 7.04
N GLU A 11 -12.49 8.54 6.10
CA GLU A 11 -13.31 7.34 6.33
C GLU A 11 -12.97 6.21 5.34
N SER A 12 -13.19 4.95 5.74
CA SER A 12 -12.96 3.76 4.90
C SER A 12 -13.86 3.72 3.66
N SER A 13 -15.07 4.29 3.73
CA SER A 13 -15.99 4.44 2.59
C SER A 13 -15.40 5.34 1.49
N GLY A 14 -14.74 6.43 1.87
CA GLY A 14 -14.05 7.31 0.91
C GLY A 14 -12.85 6.62 0.26
N PHE A 15 -12.16 5.74 0.99
CA PHE A 15 -11.08 4.91 0.44
C PHE A 15 -11.61 3.89 -0.56
N GLU A 16 -12.72 3.21 -0.26
CA GLU A 16 -13.38 2.29 -1.18
C GLU A 16 -13.81 2.98 -2.48
N GLY A 17 -14.43 4.16 -2.40
CA GLY A 17 -14.81 4.91 -3.60
C GLY A 17 -13.63 5.25 -4.52
N TRP A 18 -12.44 5.48 -3.97
CA TRP A 18 -11.23 5.66 -4.79
C TRP A 18 -10.80 4.40 -5.51
N LEU A 19 -10.93 3.22 -4.88
CA LEU A 19 -10.63 1.96 -5.55
C LEU A 19 -11.61 1.66 -6.68
N GLU A 20 -12.89 2.01 -6.49
CA GLU A 20 -13.89 1.90 -7.55
C GLU A 20 -13.55 2.80 -8.75
N GLU A 21 -13.18 4.07 -8.49
CA GLU A 21 -12.80 5.02 -9.54
C GLU A 21 -11.54 4.56 -10.29
N ILE A 22 -10.52 4.09 -9.57
CA ILE A 22 -9.30 3.56 -10.17
C ILE A 22 -9.62 2.30 -10.97
N GLY A 23 -10.39 1.36 -10.41
CA GLY A 23 -10.80 0.14 -11.10
C GLY A 23 -11.53 0.43 -12.41
N ALA A 24 -12.47 1.37 -12.40
CA ALA A 24 -13.20 1.79 -13.60
C ALA A 24 -12.28 2.45 -14.64
N GLY A 25 -11.35 3.31 -14.20
CA GLY A 25 -10.38 3.95 -15.09
C GLY A 25 -9.43 2.96 -15.75
N LEU A 26 -8.96 1.95 -15.02
CA LEU A 26 -8.03 0.94 -15.54
C LEU A 26 -8.71 -0.03 -16.52
N GLN A 27 -10.02 -0.30 -16.38
CA GLN A 27 -10.78 -1.13 -17.32
C GLN A 27 -10.87 -0.50 -18.73
N ALA A 28 -10.71 0.82 -18.84
CA ALA A 28 -10.71 1.52 -20.12
C ALA A 28 -9.35 1.50 -20.83
N LEU A 29 -8.31 0.93 -20.21
CA LEU A 29 -6.94 0.90 -20.73
C LEU A 29 -6.56 -0.50 -21.21
N ASP A 30 -5.75 -0.55 -22.27
CA ASP A 30 -5.14 -1.80 -22.71
C ASP A 30 -3.87 -2.05 -21.89
N ASN A 31 -3.82 -3.16 -21.14
CA ASN A 31 -2.75 -3.54 -20.20
C ASN A 31 -2.38 -2.45 -19.15
N PRO A 32 -3.29 -2.12 -18.21
CA PRO A 32 -3.05 -1.10 -17.19
C PRO A 32 -1.86 -1.46 -16.28
N ALA A 33 -1.04 -0.46 -15.94
CA ALA A 33 -0.01 -0.62 -14.93
C ALA A 33 -0.65 -0.84 -13.54
N PRO A 34 -0.06 -1.69 -12.67
CA PRO A 34 -0.61 -1.92 -11.35
C PRO A 34 -0.44 -0.68 -10.45
N TYR A 35 -1.36 -0.56 -9.49
CA TYR A 35 -1.37 0.48 -8.45
C TYR A 35 -1.05 -0.12 -7.08
N ALA A 36 -0.63 0.73 -6.14
CA ALA A 36 -0.34 0.32 -4.77
C ALA A 36 -1.12 1.14 -3.74
N VAL A 37 -1.50 0.50 -2.63
CA VAL A 37 -2.14 1.16 -1.48
C VAL A 37 -1.24 1.07 -0.26
N ASN A 38 -1.05 2.17 0.47
CA ASN A 38 -0.33 2.14 1.76
C ASN A 38 -1.30 1.97 2.95
N LEU A 39 -1.09 0.93 3.75
CA LEU A 39 -1.77 0.66 5.02
C LEU A 39 -0.83 0.91 6.22
N ILE A 40 -1.28 1.76 7.14
CA ILE A 40 -0.57 1.99 8.41
C ILE A 40 -0.95 0.91 9.41
N VAL A 41 0.01 0.03 9.70
CA VAL A 41 -0.20 -1.15 10.55
C VAL A 41 0.26 -0.82 11.97
N HIS A 42 -0.63 -0.19 12.74
CA HIS A 42 -0.41 0.14 14.14
C HIS A 42 -1.69 -0.10 14.95
N ASN A 43 -1.54 -0.49 16.22
CA ASN A 43 -2.67 -0.83 17.08
C ASN A 43 -3.63 0.35 17.34
N THR A 44 -3.15 1.59 17.19
CA THR A 44 -3.98 2.80 17.31
C THR A 44 -4.71 3.17 16.02
N ASN A 45 -4.52 2.44 14.92
CA ASN A 45 -5.26 2.68 13.69
C ASN A 45 -6.61 1.94 13.75
N PRO A 46 -7.74 2.62 14.03
CA PRO A 46 -9.03 1.95 14.16
C PRO A 46 -9.56 1.42 12.81
N ARG A 47 -8.97 1.86 11.70
CA ARG A 47 -9.44 1.54 10.33
C ARG A 47 -8.72 0.37 9.69
N LEU A 48 -7.58 -0.08 10.23
CA LEU A 48 -6.73 -1.09 9.58
C LEU A 48 -7.51 -2.30 9.07
N GLN A 49 -8.39 -2.86 9.91
CA GLN A 49 -9.17 -4.05 9.56
C GLN A 49 -10.25 -3.77 8.50
N ALA A 50 -10.86 -2.59 8.54
CA ALA A 50 -11.83 -2.18 7.52
C ALA A 50 -11.15 -1.92 6.17
N ASP A 51 -10.03 -1.18 6.18
CA ASP A 51 -9.26 -0.88 4.97
C ASP A 51 -8.62 -2.15 4.39
N LEU A 52 -8.17 -3.10 5.22
CA LEU A 52 -7.66 -4.41 4.76
C LEU A 52 -8.76 -5.22 4.07
N ARG A 53 -9.97 -5.27 4.64
CA ARG A 53 -11.11 -5.96 4.02
C ARG A 53 -11.44 -5.36 2.65
N ILE A 54 -11.47 -4.04 2.56
CA ILE A 54 -11.67 -3.34 1.28
C ILE A 54 -10.55 -3.72 0.29
N CYS A 55 -9.28 -3.76 0.72
CA CYS A 55 -8.19 -4.19 -0.16
C CYS A 55 -8.37 -5.62 -0.68
N VAL A 56 -8.91 -6.53 0.14
CA VAL A 56 -9.20 -7.92 -0.25
C VAL A 56 -10.37 -7.99 -1.23
N GLU A 57 -11.47 -7.28 -0.94
CA GLU A 57 -12.67 -7.24 -1.79
C GLU A 57 -12.35 -6.69 -3.19
N HIS A 58 -11.53 -5.64 -3.25
CA HIS A 58 -11.09 -5.00 -4.49
C HIS A 58 -9.83 -5.63 -5.09
N ARG A 59 -9.26 -6.66 -4.44
CA ARG A 59 -8.05 -7.40 -4.86
C ARG A 59 -6.90 -6.46 -5.25
N VAL A 60 -6.57 -5.52 -4.37
CA VAL A 60 -5.53 -4.52 -4.60
C VAL A 60 -4.19 -5.18 -4.96
N PRO A 61 -3.59 -4.91 -6.13
CA PRO A 61 -2.50 -5.73 -6.63
C PRO A 61 -1.21 -5.59 -5.81
N ILE A 62 -0.99 -4.44 -5.17
CA ILE A 62 0.17 -4.17 -4.32
C ILE A 62 -0.27 -3.45 -3.04
N VAL A 63 0.07 -3.99 -1.88
CA VAL A 63 -0.11 -3.35 -0.58
C VAL A 63 1.23 -3.00 0.04
N ILE A 64 1.42 -1.74 0.36
CA ILE A 64 2.58 -1.24 1.12
C ILE A 64 2.15 -1.13 2.58
N THR A 65 2.98 -1.60 3.51
CA THR A 65 2.73 -1.51 4.94
C THR A 65 3.78 -0.65 5.63
N SER A 66 3.40 0.10 6.65
CA SER A 66 4.31 0.91 7.48
C SER A 66 4.03 0.73 8.99
N LEU A 67 4.97 1.13 9.86
CA LEU A 67 4.96 1.02 11.35
C LEU A 67 4.98 -0.41 11.92
N GLY A 68 4.43 -1.38 11.20
CA GLY A 68 4.52 -2.79 11.50
C GLY A 68 4.27 -3.64 10.26
N ALA A 69 4.79 -4.86 10.25
CA ALA A 69 4.41 -5.90 9.31
C ALA A 69 3.72 -6.98 10.14
N VAL A 70 2.42 -7.17 9.91
CA VAL A 70 1.64 -8.21 10.60
C VAL A 70 1.33 -9.28 9.59
N ARG A 71 1.66 -10.52 9.95
CA ARG A 71 1.44 -11.70 9.12
C ARG A 71 -0.01 -11.81 8.62
N GLU A 72 -0.98 -11.38 9.43
CA GLU A 72 -2.40 -11.31 9.03
C GLU A 72 -2.64 -10.45 7.78
N VAL A 73 -1.97 -9.30 7.66
CA VAL A 73 -2.07 -8.44 6.47
C VAL A 73 -1.45 -9.14 5.26
N VAL A 74 -0.29 -9.78 5.46
CA VAL A 74 0.42 -10.51 4.42
C VAL A 74 -0.43 -11.67 3.91
N ASP A 75 -0.91 -12.53 4.80
CA ASP A 75 -1.74 -13.70 4.48
C ASP A 75 -3.03 -13.27 3.77
N ALA A 76 -3.67 -12.19 4.21
CA ALA A 76 -4.87 -11.65 3.57
C ALA A 76 -4.61 -11.18 2.13
N VAL A 77 -3.49 -10.48 1.90
CA VAL A 77 -3.13 -9.99 0.55
C VAL A 77 -2.70 -11.13 -0.37
N HIS A 78 -1.91 -12.07 0.15
CA HIS A 78 -1.49 -13.25 -0.59
C HIS A 78 -2.66 -14.18 -0.95
N SER A 79 -3.73 -14.21 -0.15
CA SER A 79 -4.91 -15.05 -0.41
C SER A 79 -5.58 -14.81 -1.77
N TYR A 80 -5.39 -13.62 -2.34
CA TYR A 80 -5.89 -13.27 -3.68
C TYR A 80 -4.77 -13.04 -4.71
N GLY A 81 -3.52 -13.32 -4.36
CA GLY A 81 -2.35 -13.17 -5.24
C GLY A 81 -1.79 -11.75 -5.34
N GLY A 82 -2.16 -10.85 -4.43
CA GLY A 82 -1.53 -9.53 -4.32
C GLY A 82 -0.12 -9.63 -3.73
N LEU A 83 0.66 -8.56 -3.86
CA LEU A 83 2.02 -8.46 -3.32
C LEU A 83 2.07 -7.50 -2.14
N VAL A 84 2.91 -7.79 -1.15
CA VAL A 84 3.13 -6.95 0.03
C VAL A 84 4.56 -6.45 0.10
N PHE A 85 4.70 -5.14 0.21
CA PHE A 85 5.97 -4.47 0.47
C PHE A 85 5.92 -3.78 1.83
N HIS A 86 7.04 -3.71 2.54
CA HIS A 86 7.10 -3.06 3.85
C HIS A 86 8.13 -1.94 3.91
N ASP A 87 7.69 -0.78 4.38
CA ASP A 87 8.54 0.37 4.63
C ASP A 87 9.37 0.17 5.91
N VAL A 88 10.70 0.20 5.76
CA VAL A 88 11.63 -0.03 6.86
C VAL A 88 12.61 1.11 7.02
N THR A 89 12.77 1.54 8.27
CA THR A 89 13.72 2.58 8.66
C THR A 89 14.92 2.03 9.44
N THR A 90 14.84 0.77 9.91
CA THR A 90 15.89 0.13 10.69
C THR A 90 16.05 -1.33 10.27
N ARG A 91 17.25 -1.87 10.43
CA ARG A 91 17.54 -3.29 10.18
C ARG A 91 16.63 -4.23 10.97
N ARG A 92 16.33 -3.90 12.23
CA ARG A 92 15.43 -4.70 13.07
C ARG A 92 14.01 -4.75 12.52
N HIS A 93 13.52 -3.66 11.94
CA HIS A 93 12.19 -3.65 11.29
C HIS A 93 12.21 -4.44 9.97
N ALA A 94 13.30 -4.36 9.21
CA ALA A 94 13.52 -5.19 8.03
C ALA A 94 13.49 -6.69 8.33
N GLU A 95 14.18 -7.13 9.38
CA GLU A 95 14.19 -8.54 9.80
C GLU A 95 12.78 -9.02 10.18
N LYS A 96 12.06 -8.26 11.01
CA LYS A 96 10.68 -8.59 11.39
C LYS A 96 9.72 -8.63 10.20
N ALA A 97 9.90 -7.75 9.23
CA ALA A 97 9.07 -7.73 8.04
C ALA A 97 9.35 -8.93 7.13
N ALA A 98 10.61 -9.29 6.97
CA ALA A 98 10.99 -10.52 6.27
C ALA A 98 10.43 -11.77 6.97
N GLU A 99 10.49 -11.84 8.30
CA GLU A 99 9.87 -12.90 9.11
C GLU A 99 8.35 -12.96 8.94
N ALA A 100 7.70 -11.82 8.72
CA ALA A 100 6.27 -11.74 8.45
C ALA A 100 5.88 -12.21 7.04
N GLY A 101 6.85 -12.44 6.14
CA GLY A 101 6.62 -13.01 4.81
C GLY A 101 6.36 -11.98 3.70
N VAL A 102 6.79 -10.73 3.87
CA VAL A 102 6.61 -9.70 2.82
C VAL A 102 7.43 -10.02 1.56
N ASP A 103 6.92 -9.61 0.40
CA ASP A 103 7.55 -9.83 -0.91
C ASP A 103 8.73 -8.89 -1.17
N GLY A 104 8.78 -7.77 -0.45
CA GLY A 104 9.88 -6.82 -0.57
C GLY A 104 9.96 -5.82 0.57
N LEU A 105 11.15 -5.23 0.70
CA LEU A 105 11.45 -4.18 1.68
C LEU A 105 11.69 -2.86 0.93
N ILE A 106 11.02 -1.81 1.39
CA ILE A 106 11.22 -0.45 0.92
C ILE A 106 12.06 0.28 1.97
N ALA A 107 13.33 0.49 1.67
CA ALA A 107 14.24 1.18 2.59
C ALA A 107 13.96 2.69 2.57
N VAL A 108 13.25 3.19 3.58
CA VAL A 108 13.02 4.62 3.77
C VAL A 108 14.20 5.19 4.55
N ALA A 109 15.31 5.47 3.85
CA ALA A 109 16.34 6.35 4.39
C ALA A 109 15.74 7.75 4.54
N ALA A 110 16.19 8.52 5.54
CA ALA A 110 15.72 9.86 5.90
C ALA A 110 15.90 10.98 4.83
N GLY A 111 15.66 10.68 3.56
CA GLY A 111 15.83 11.57 2.41
C GLY A 111 14.78 11.40 1.30
N ALA A 112 13.71 10.63 1.49
CA ALA A 112 12.55 10.65 0.60
C ALA A 112 11.36 11.35 1.28
N GLY A 113 11.59 12.60 1.69
CA GLY A 113 10.50 13.49 2.04
C GLY A 113 9.66 13.75 0.79
N GLY A 114 8.35 13.60 0.90
CA GLY A 114 7.41 14.05 -0.12
C GLY A 114 7.68 15.52 -0.45
N HIS A 115 8.27 15.75 -1.61
CA HIS A 115 8.01 16.90 -2.45
C HIS A 115 7.67 16.32 -3.80
N ALA A 116 6.39 16.40 -4.16
CA ALA A 116 5.94 16.27 -5.53
C ALA A 116 6.92 17.05 -6.42
N GLY A 117 7.49 16.35 -7.39
CA GLY A 117 8.51 16.88 -8.26
C GLY A 117 7.98 18.07 -9.05
N THR A 118 8.65 19.21 -8.90
CA THR A 118 8.80 20.17 -9.99
C THR A 118 10.13 19.89 -10.67
N TRP A 119 10.18 18.81 -11.46
CA TRP A 119 11.15 18.66 -12.55
C TRP A 119 10.41 18.06 -13.74
N GLY A 120 9.83 18.95 -14.54
CA GLY A 120 9.48 18.64 -15.92
C GLY A 120 10.76 18.46 -16.72
N ALA A 121 10.87 17.34 -17.43
CA ALA A 121 11.90 17.12 -18.43
C ALA A 121 11.40 17.67 -19.78
N PHE A 122 11.56 18.98 -19.98
CA PHE A 122 11.77 19.63 -21.29
C PHE A 122 12.55 20.92 -21.03
N GLY A 123 13.80 20.98 -21.50
CA GLY A 123 14.70 22.13 -21.41
C GLY A 123 16.10 21.75 -20.98
#